data_AF-A0A098AQE0-F1
#
_entry.id   AF-A0A098AQE0-F1
#
_cell.length_a   1.000
_cell.length_b   1.000
_cell.length_c   1.000
_cell.angle_alpha   90.00
_cell.angle_beta   90.00
_cell.angle_gamma   90.00
#
_symmetry.space_group_name_H-M   'P 1'
#
loop_
_entity.id
_entity.type
_entity.pdbx_description
1 polymer ?
#
loop_
_entity_poly.entity_id
_entity_poly.type
_entity_poly.pdbx_seq_one_letter_code
_entity_poly.pdbx_strand_id
1 'polypeptide(L)' 'MTQSEFYNRMTKIKDRHPNLFQFIIDFLDDKVSTEEVYDFLKMERSYQVNHIKNYKARA' A
#
# COMPACT_ATOMS: atom_id res chain seq x y z
N MET A 1 16.69 -3.99 8.35
CA MET A 1 15.73 -5.03 7.94
C MET A 1 16.38 -5.85 6.86
N THR A 2 16.33 -7.18 6.95
CA THR A 2 16.83 -8.08 5.90
C THR A 2 15.79 -8.28 4.79
N GLN A 3 16.21 -8.82 3.65
CA GLN A 3 15.31 -9.15 2.55
C GLN A 3 14.21 -10.15 2.98
N SER A 4 14.56 -11.16 3.78
CA SER A 4 13.60 -12.17 4.25
C SER A 4 12.58 -11.59 5.24
N GLU A 5 13.00 -10.66 6.09
CA GLU A 5 12.09 -9.93 6.98
C GLU A 5 11.08 -9.09 6.21
N PHE A 6 11.52 -8.44 5.12
CA PHE A 6 10.64 -7.68 4.25
C PHE A 6 9.60 -8.59 3.58
N TYR A 7 10.02 -9.68 2.94
CA TYR A 7 9.10 -10.62 2.30
C TYR A 7 8.11 -11.23 3.30
N ASN A 8 8.57 -11.60 4.49
CA ASN A 8 7.69 -12.10 5.54
C ASN A 8 6.63 -11.07 5.96
N ARG A 9 6.98 -9.77 6.00
CA ARG A 9 6.01 -8.70 6.25
C ARG A 9 5.04 -8.55 5.08
N MET A 10 5.52 -8.54 3.84
CA MET A 10 4.69 -8.41 2.65
C MET A 10 3.68 -9.56 2.52
N THR A 11 4.08 -10.81 2.81
CA THR A 11 3.17 -11.97 2.83
C THR A 11 2.06 -11.79 3.87
N LYS A 12 2.39 -11.32 5.08
CA LYS A 12 1.39 -11.06 6.13
C LYS A 12 0.44 -9.93 5.75
N ILE A 13 0.93 -8.88 5.10
CA ILE A 13 0.12 -7.77 4.60
C ILE A 13 -0.81 -8.27 3.49
N LYS A 14 -0.32 -9.08 2.54
CA LYS A 14 -1.13 -9.66 1.47
C LYS A 14 -2.31 -10.48 2.02
N ASP A 15 -2.05 -11.30 3.02
CA ASP A 15 -3.05 -12.17 3.64
C ASP A 15 -4.13 -11.38 4.40
N ARG A 16 -3.73 -10.36 5.17
CA ARG A 16 -4.65 -9.63 6.05
C ARG A 16 -5.27 -8.39 5.42
N HIS A 17 -4.56 -7.75 4.49
CA HIS A 17 -4.85 -6.43 3.94
C HIS A 17 -4.52 -6.38 2.44
N PRO A 18 -5.25 -7.14 1.60
CA PRO A 18 -4.93 -7.30 0.18
C PRO A 18 -4.91 -5.98 -0.59
N ASN A 19 -5.77 -5.02 -0.26
CA ASN A 19 -5.78 -3.72 -0.93
C ASN A 19 -4.58 -2.84 -0.55
N LEU A 20 -4.11 -2.92 0.71
CA LEU A 20 -2.89 -2.23 1.13
C LEU A 20 -1.67 -2.86 0.45
N PHE A 21 -1.66 -4.19 0.34
CA PHE A 21 -0.63 -4.90 -0.42
C PHE A 21 -0.62 -4.42 -1.87
N GLN A 22 -1.77 -4.36 -2.54
CA GLN A 22 -1.86 -3.88 -3.92
C GLN A 22 -1.38 -2.43 -4.06
N PHE A 23 -1.73 -1.53 -3.14
CA PHE A 23 -1.25 -0.14 -3.14
C PHE A 23 0.29 -0.06 -3.06
N ILE A 24 0.90 -0.91 -2.22
CA ILE A 24 2.36 -0.98 -2.11
C ILE A 24 3.00 -1.55 -3.39
N ILE A 25 2.40 -2.58 -4.00
CA ILE A 25 2.89 -3.14 -5.27
C ILE A 25 2.81 -2.09 -6.37
N ASP A 26 1.69 -1.40 -6.50
CA ASP A 26 1.51 -0.35 -7.51
C ASP A 26 2.46 0.83 -7.28
N PHE A 27 2.85 1.13 -6.03
CA PHE A 27 3.93 2.09 -5.76
C PHE A 27 5.31 1.59 -6.20
N LEU A 28 5.62 0.32 -5.96
CA LEU A 28 6.90 -0.28 -6.37
C LEU A 28 7.01 -0.44 -7.90
N ASP A 29 5.88 -0.57 -8.58
CA ASP A 29 5.77 -0.67 -10.04
C ASP A 29 5.62 0.71 -10.73
N ASP A 30 5.90 1.82 -10.01
CA ASP A 30 5.81 3.21 -10.49
C ASP A 30 4.41 3.65 -10.97
N LYS A 31 3.34 2.95 -10.56
CA LYS A 31 1.92 3.26 -10.88
C LYS A 31 1.27 4.21 -9.86
N VAL A 32 1.85 4.31 -8.67
CA VAL A 32 1.52 5.32 -7.65
C VAL A 32 2.75 6.19 -7.46
N SER A 33 2.60 7.51 -7.53
CA SER A 33 3.74 8.41 -7.38
C SER A 33 4.13 8.57 -5.91
N THR A 34 5.36 9.04 -5.68
CA THR A 34 5.82 9.43 -4.33
C THR A 34 4.98 10.55 -3.74
N GLU A 35 4.51 11.50 -4.55
CA GLU A 35 3.61 12.58 -4.14
C GLU A 35 2.26 12.02 -3.67
N GLU A 36 1.69 11.07 -4.40
CA GLU A 36 0.43 10.45 -4.00
C GLU A 36 0.55 9.66 -2.69
N VAL A 37 1.65 8.93 -2.49
CA VAL A 37 1.94 8.27 -1.21
C VAL A 37 2.07 9.30 -0.09
N TYR A 38 2.73 10.44 -0.36
CA TYR A 38 2.90 11.49 0.63
C TYR A 38 1.57 12.14 1.02
N ASP A 39 0.70 12.39 0.06
CA ASP A 39 -0.65 12.90 0.29
C ASP A 39 -1.50 11.90 1.07
N PHE A 40 -1.45 10.61 0.71
CA PHE A 40 -2.10 9.55 1.46
C PHE A 40 -1.65 9.54 2.94
N LEU A 41 -0.35 9.67 3.20
CA LEU A 41 0.20 9.68 4.56
C LEU A 41 -0.21 10.91 5.39
N LYS A 42 -0.58 12.02 4.75
CA LYS A 42 -1.08 13.23 5.41
C LYS A 42 -2.58 13.23 5.69
N MET A 43 -3.34 12.33 5.07
CA MET A 43 -4.78 12.24 5.27
C MET A 43 -5.13 11.86 6.72
N GLU A 44 -6.27 12.34 7.21
CA GLU A 44 -6.86 11.81 8.44
C GLU A 44 -7.06 10.30 8.34
N ARG A 45 -6.93 9.60 9.47
CA ARG A 45 -6.96 8.14 9.51
C ARG A 45 -8.23 7.55 8.88
N SER A 46 -9.38 8.19 9.05
CA SER A 46 -10.65 7.75 8.45
C SER A 46 -10.60 7.79 6.92
N TYR A 47 -10.01 8.84 6.34
CA TYR A 47 -9.81 8.95 4.90
C TYR A 47 -8.78 7.95 4.38
N GLN A 48 -7.68 7.70 5.10
CA GLN A 48 -6.72 6.65 4.74
C GLN A 48 -7.38 5.27 4.67
N VAL A 49 -8.15 4.92 5.69
CA VAL A 49 -8.87 3.64 5.74
C VAL A 49 -9.87 3.55 4.58
N ASN A 50 -10.61 4.62 4.31
CA ASN A 50 -11.56 4.63 3.20
C ASN A 50 -10.87 4.53 1.83
N HIS A 51 -9.73 5.21 1.66
CA HIS A 51 -8.92 5.13 0.44
C HIS A 51 -8.47 3.69 0.19
N ILE A 52 -7.82 3.05 1.16
CA ILE A 52 -7.33 1.66 1.04
C ILE A 52 -8.50 0.67 0.86
N LYS A 53 -9.62 0.84 1.56
CA LYS A 53 -10.79 -0.04 1.41
C LYS A 53 -11.32 -0.06 -0.03
N ASN A 54 -11.21 1.05 -0.75
CA ASN A 54 -11.70 1.19 -2.12
C ASN A 54 -10.60 1.10 -3.18
N TYR A 55 -9.35 0.85 -2.78
CA TYR A 55 -8.22 0.79 -3.69
C TYR A 55 -8.34 -0.41 -4.65
N LYS A 56 -7.97 -0.20 -5.91
CA LYS A 56 -7.94 -1.20 -6.98
C LYS A 56 -6.60 -1.14 -7.70
N ALA A 57 -6.14 -2.30 -8.16
CA ALA A 57 -4.93 -2.41 -8.96
C ALA A 57 -4.97 -1.47 -10.17
N ARG A 58 -3.86 -0.75 -10.41
CA ARG A 58 -3.69 0.13 -11.56
C ARG A 58 -3.11 -0.64 -12.75
N ALA A 59 -3.53 -0.24 -13.95
CA ALA A 59 -3.03 -0.79 -15.22
C ALA A 59 -1.53 -0.55 -15.36
#